data_AF-A0A1H7VAY6-F1
#
_entry.id   AF-A0A1H7VAY6-F1
#
_cell.length_a   1.000
_cell.length_b   1.000
_cell.length_c   1.000
_cell.angle_alpha   90.00
_cell.angle_beta   90.00
_cell.angle_gamma   90.00
#
_symmetry.space_group_name_H-M   'P 1'
#
loop_
_entity.id
_entity.type
_entity.pdbx_description
1 polymer ?
#
loop_
_entity_poly.entity_id
_entity_poly.type
_entity_poly.pdbx_seq_one_letter_code
_entity_poly.pdbx_strand_id
1 'polypeptide(L)'
;MIKRYFISVMLLSCCLVEIFGQQEGRKNNQEDIFEESCRGNKESRLSEGSCKNVIKVLRAALENDSLAIETFKKEYEIINMSLFGINGLWKKNYVDVIKFFNMKENCRYYCRSKVFKRIDYVLLIN
;
A
#
# COMPACT_ATOMS: atom_id res chain seq x y z
N MET A 1 -9.49 32.15 -47.81
CA MET A 1 -9.48 31.00 -46.88
C MET A 1 -8.39 31.21 -45.83
N ILE A 2 -8.75 31.77 -44.67
CA ILE A 2 -8.08 31.85 -43.34
C ILE A 2 -9.06 32.72 -42.51
N LYS A 3 -10.35 32.39 -42.43
CA LYS A 3 -10.97 31.46 -41.48
C LYS A 3 -10.40 31.60 -40.06
N ARG A 4 -11.04 32.46 -39.25
CA ARG A 4 -11.62 32.12 -37.93
C ARG A 4 -10.69 31.59 -36.80
N TYR A 5 -9.37 31.56 -36.96
CA TYR A 5 -8.47 31.00 -35.94
C TYR A 5 -8.03 31.95 -34.82
N PHE A 6 -8.20 33.26 -34.96
CA PHE A 6 -7.65 34.23 -33.99
C PHE A 6 -8.56 34.56 -32.80
N ILE A 7 -9.83 34.14 -32.81
CA ILE A 7 -10.77 34.40 -31.70
C ILE A 7 -10.86 33.20 -30.74
N SER A 8 -10.22 32.07 -31.06
CA SER A 8 -10.23 30.86 -30.21
C SER A 8 -9.06 30.76 -29.22
N VAL A 9 -8.09 31.68 -29.26
CA VAL A 9 -6.86 31.60 -28.42
C VAL A 9 -6.87 32.61 -27.25
N MET A 10 -7.73 33.63 -27.29
CA MET A 10 -7.82 34.66 -26.23
C MET A 10 -8.89 34.40 -25.16
N LEU A 11 -9.74 33.38 -25.32
CA LEU A 11 -10.76 33.00 -24.31
C LEU A 11 -10.33 31.83 -23.41
N LEU A 12 -9.14 31.25 -23.63
CA LEU A 12 -8.61 30.16 -22.81
C LEU A 12 -7.66 30.60 -21.68
N SER A 13 -7.31 31.89 -21.58
CA SER A 13 -6.34 32.39 -20.59
C SER A 13 -6.98 33.07 -19.37
N CYS A 14 -8.29 33.27 -19.32
CA CYS A 14 -8.96 33.92 -18.17
C CYS A 14 -9.58 32.95 -17.16
N CYS A 15 -9.61 31.65 -17.43
CA CYS A 15 -10.07 30.65 -16.45
C CYS A 15 -8.94 30.09 -15.57
N LEU A 16 -7.68 30.51 -15.77
CA LEU A 16 -6.53 30.04 -14.99
C LEU A 16 -6.11 30.96 -13.84
N VAL A 17 -6.79 32.09 -13.62
CA VAL A 17 -6.39 33.13 -12.65
C VAL A 17 -7.35 33.25 -11.45
N GLU A 18 -8.33 32.35 -11.29
CA GLU A 18 -9.16 32.30 -10.07
C GLU A 18 -8.92 31.07 -9.17
N ILE A 19 -7.89 30.26 -9.44
CA ILE A 19 -7.53 29.11 -8.58
C ILE A 19 -6.35 29.46 -7.64
N PHE A 20 -5.68 30.60 -7.81
CA PHE A 20 -4.53 31.05 -7.01
C PHE A 20 -4.91 32.07 -5.92
N GLY A 21 -6.02 31.84 -5.22
CA GLY A 21 -6.60 32.79 -4.26
C GLY A 21 -6.90 32.21 -2.87
N GLN A 22 -6.14 31.24 -2.36
CA GLN A 22 -6.17 30.92 -0.92
C GLN A 22 -4.89 30.19 -0.48
N GLN A 23 -3.80 30.94 -0.29
CA GLN A 23 -2.71 30.48 0.59
C GLN A 23 -3.14 30.71 2.03
N GLU A 24 -3.61 29.66 2.68
CA GLU A 24 -3.56 29.56 4.14
C GLU A 24 -3.25 28.11 4.55
N GLY A 25 -1.99 27.88 4.90
CA GLY A 25 -1.47 26.81 5.75
C GLY A 25 -2.03 25.39 5.59
N ARG A 26 -1.60 24.63 4.57
CA ARG A 26 -1.74 23.17 4.56
C ARG A 26 -0.41 22.49 4.94
N LYS A 27 -0.42 21.87 6.12
CA LYS A 27 0.60 20.91 6.57
C LYS A 27 0.65 19.73 5.59
N ASN A 28 1.86 19.38 5.16
CA ASN A 28 2.14 18.25 4.27
C ASN A 28 1.78 16.93 4.95
N ASN A 29 0.56 16.45 4.75
CA ASN A 29 0.20 15.05 4.97
C ASN A 29 0.07 14.40 3.60
N GLN A 30 1.18 13.83 3.13
CA GLN A 30 1.21 12.90 2.01
C GLN A 30 0.62 11.56 2.46
N GLU A 31 -0.68 11.56 2.75
CA GLU A 31 -1.46 10.37 3.09
C GLU A 31 -2.75 10.36 2.27
N ASP A 32 -2.70 10.69 0.98
CA ASP A 32 -3.83 10.52 0.08
C ASP A 32 -3.27 10.39 -1.34
N ILE A 33 -3.17 9.16 -1.84
CA ILE A 33 -3.29 8.69 -3.23
C ILE A 33 -2.87 7.21 -3.18
N PHE A 34 -3.83 6.37 -2.80
CA PHE A 34 -4.01 5.03 -3.38
C PHE A 34 -5.48 4.66 -3.18
N GLU A 35 -6.36 5.49 -3.74
CA GLU A 35 -7.75 5.12 -3.97
C GLU A 35 -7.76 4.26 -5.25
N GLU A 36 -7.17 3.06 -5.16
CA GLU A 36 -7.40 2.03 -6.15
C GLU A 36 -8.75 1.39 -5.82
N SER A 37 -9.69 1.60 -6.73
CA SER A 37 -11.04 1.09 -6.79
C SER A 37 -11.22 -0.35 -6.26
N CYS A 38 -11.42 -0.51 -4.95
CA CYS A 38 -11.87 -1.76 -4.34
C CYS A 38 -13.39 -1.91 -4.40
N ARG A 39 -13.98 -1.74 -5.60
CA ARG A 39 -15.34 -2.23 -5.92
C ARG A 39 -15.23 -3.30 -6.99
N GLY A 40 -14.72 -4.46 -6.59
CA GLY A 40 -14.67 -5.63 -7.45
C GLY A 40 -13.74 -6.70 -6.90
N ASN A 41 -14.34 -7.81 -6.46
CA ASN A 41 -13.71 -9.06 -6.04
C ASN A 41 -13.23 -9.17 -4.58
N LYS A 42 -13.67 -10.24 -3.91
CA LYS A 42 -13.52 -10.50 -2.47
C LYS A 42 -12.10 -10.95 -2.04
N GLU A 43 -11.07 -10.85 -2.89
CA GLU A 43 -9.76 -11.49 -2.62
C GLU A 43 -8.54 -10.72 -3.17
N SER A 44 -8.47 -9.40 -3.03
CA SER A 44 -7.22 -8.68 -3.34
C SER A 44 -6.20 -8.86 -2.20
N ARG A 45 -5.51 -9.99 -2.17
CA ARG A 45 -4.33 -10.19 -1.29
C ARG A 45 -3.19 -9.29 -1.76
N LEU A 46 -2.64 -8.47 -0.87
CA LEU A 46 -1.51 -7.59 -1.20
C LEU A 46 -0.27 -8.41 -1.54
N SER A 47 0.40 -8.11 -2.66
CA SER A 47 1.67 -8.76 -3.00
C SER A 47 2.82 -8.29 -2.08
N GLU A 48 2.78 -7.05 -1.63
CA GLU A 48 3.72 -6.45 -0.67
C GLU A 48 3.15 -5.20 0.01
N GLY A 49 3.79 -4.75 1.09
CA GLY A 49 3.39 -3.55 1.83
C GLY A 49 3.88 -3.54 3.28
N SER A 50 3.45 -2.56 4.08
CA SER A 50 3.73 -2.59 5.53
C SER A 50 3.09 -3.85 6.14
N CYS A 51 3.81 -4.53 7.04
CA CYS A 51 3.29 -5.75 7.66
C CYS A 51 1.96 -5.50 8.39
N LYS A 52 1.79 -4.30 8.97
CA LYS A 52 0.53 -3.84 9.58
C LYS A 52 -0.62 -3.85 8.57
N ASN A 53 -0.42 -3.30 7.37
CA ASN A 53 -1.46 -3.22 6.36
C ASN A 53 -1.77 -4.60 5.78
N VAL A 54 -0.75 -5.43 5.53
CA VAL A 54 -0.95 -6.82 5.09
C VAL A 54 -1.81 -7.59 6.10
N ILE A 55 -1.48 -7.52 7.39
CA ILE A 55 -2.26 -8.16 8.46
C ILE A 55 -3.68 -7.58 8.50
N LYS A 56 -3.85 -6.26 8.36
CA LYS A 56 -5.18 -5.61 8.34
C LYS A 56 -6.06 -6.16 7.20
N VAL A 57 -5.50 -6.29 5.99
CA VAL A 57 -6.21 -6.84 4.83
C VAL A 57 -6.55 -8.32 5.05
N LEU A 58 -5.61 -9.13 5.54
CA LEU A 58 -5.87 -10.55 5.83
C LEU A 58 -6.96 -10.75 6.88
N ARG A 59 -6.97 -9.94 7.94
CA ARG A 59 -8.02 -9.97 8.97
C ARG A 59 -9.37 -9.59 8.42
N ALA A 60 -9.43 -8.56 7.56
CA ALA A 60 -10.68 -8.14 6.92
C ALA A 60 -11.22 -9.20 5.94
N ALA A 61 -10.33 -9.89 5.22
CA ALA A 61 -10.72 -10.91 4.25
C ALA A 61 -11.17 -12.24 4.88
N LEU A 62 -10.53 -12.63 5.99
CA LEU A 62 -10.76 -13.93 6.63
C LEU A 62 -11.72 -13.88 7.81
N GLU A 63 -12.00 -12.68 8.34
CA GLU A 63 -12.86 -12.44 9.52
C GLU A 63 -12.46 -13.28 10.76
N ASN A 64 -11.21 -13.77 10.79
CA ASN A 64 -10.65 -14.61 11.84
C ASN A 64 -9.17 -14.26 12.07
N ASP A 65 -8.86 -13.76 13.26
CA ASP A 65 -7.52 -13.26 13.58
C ASP A 65 -6.48 -14.37 13.65
N SER A 66 -6.83 -15.55 14.17
CA SER A 66 -5.91 -16.68 14.24
C SER A 66 -5.53 -17.16 12.84
N LEU A 67 -6.54 -17.37 11.99
CA LEU A 67 -6.36 -17.81 10.61
C LEU A 67 -5.61 -16.76 9.77
N ALA A 68 -5.87 -15.48 10.00
CA ALA A 68 -5.16 -14.39 9.34
C ALA A 68 -3.67 -14.39 9.68
N ILE A 69 -3.30 -14.60 10.95
CA ILE A 69 -1.90 -14.66 11.35
C ILE A 69 -1.22 -15.96 10.90
N GLU A 70 -1.91 -17.10 10.91
CA GLU A 70 -1.38 -18.34 10.33
C GLU A 70 -1.09 -18.19 8.84
N THR A 71 -2.04 -17.61 8.10
CA THR A 71 -1.90 -17.29 6.69
C THR A 71 -0.73 -16.34 6.46
N PHE A 72 -0.62 -15.28 7.26
CA PHE A 72 0.49 -14.33 7.19
C PHE A 72 1.84 -15.02 7.40
N LYS A 73 1.99 -15.86 8.43
CA LYS A 73 3.24 -16.61 8.70
C LYS A 73 3.61 -17.53 7.51
N LYS A 74 2.60 -18.18 6.91
CA LYS A 74 2.79 -19.10 5.80
C LYS A 74 3.18 -18.38 4.52
N GLU A 75 2.45 -17.33 4.15
CA GLU A 75 2.50 -16.75 2.80
C GLU A 75 3.36 -15.50 2.69
N TYR A 76 3.72 -14.83 3.79
CA TYR A 76 4.49 -13.59 3.77
C TYR A 76 5.83 -13.72 4.47
N GLU A 77 6.82 -13.00 3.96
CA GLU A 77 8.14 -12.80 4.57
C GLU A 77 8.30 -11.35 5.02
N ILE A 78 8.99 -11.15 6.15
CA ILE A 78 9.32 -9.82 6.69
C ILE A 78 10.73 -9.49 6.22
N ILE A 79 10.85 -8.46 5.37
CA ILE A 79 12.10 -8.17 4.63
C ILE A 79 13.19 -7.57 5.53
N ASN A 80 12.81 -6.75 6.50
CA ASN A 80 13.72 -5.93 7.30
C ASN A 80 13.72 -6.30 8.79
N MET A 81 13.53 -7.58 9.12
CA MET A 81 13.64 -8.12 10.48
C MET A 81 14.71 -9.22 10.51
N SER A 82 15.50 -9.28 11.59
CA SER A 82 16.50 -10.33 11.76
C SER A 82 15.85 -11.70 11.96
N LEU A 83 16.54 -12.77 11.56
CA LEU A 83 16.04 -14.14 11.73
C LEU A 83 15.68 -14.45 13.20
N PHE A 84 16.50 -13.98 14.14
CA PHE A 84 16.22 -14.12 15.57
C PHE A 84 14.93 -13.40 15.98
N GLY A 85 14.73 -12.16 15.50
CA GLY A 85 13.51 -11.39 15.77
C GLY A 85 12.27 -12.07 15.20
N ILE A 86 12.38 -12.58 13.98
CA ILE A 86 11.31 -13.32 13.30
C ILE A 86 10.95 -14.61 14.09
N ASN A 87 11.95 -15.41 14.46
CA ASN A 87 11.75 -16.63 15.24
C ASN A 87 11.12 -16.33 16.62
N GLY A 88 11.55 -15.25 17.27
CA GLY A 88 10.95 -14.78 18.53
C GLY A 88 9.50 -14.35 18.36
N LEU A 89 9.19 -13.66 17.26
CA LEU A 89 7.83 -13.23 16.93
C LEU A 89 6.90 -14.41 16.66
N TRP A 90 7.37 -15.42 15.92
CA TRP A 90 6.55 -16.57 15.54
C TRP A 90 6.18 -17.51 16.70
N LYS A 91 6.97 -17.50 17.78
CA LYS A 91 6.65 -18.21 19.04
C LYS A 91 5.50 -17.57 19.82
N LYS A 92 5.11 -16.34 19.49
CA LYS A 92 4.00 -15.64 20.13
C LYS A 92 2.65 -16.09 19.56
N ASN A 93 1.59 -15.95 20.36
CA ASN A 93 0.22 -16.15 19.91
C ASN A 93 -0.21 -15.04 18.92
N TYR A 94 -1.33 -15.25 18.23
CA TYR A 94 -1.80 -14.32 17.19
C TYR A 94 -2.12 -12.91 17.73
N VAL A 95 -2.65 -12.80 18.95
CA VAL A 95 -2.97 -11.51 19.60
C VAL A 95 -1.70 -10.67 19.80
N ASP A 96 -0.64 -11.28 20.30
CA ASP A 96 0.63 -10.61 20.56
C ASP A 96 1.35 -10.21 19.26
N VAL A 97 1.21 -11.00 18.19
CA VAL A 97 1.73 -10.65 16.86
C VAL A 97 1.00 -9.43 16.30
N ILE A 98 -0.33 -9.39 16.38
CA ILE A 98 -1.12 -8.23 15.95
C ILE A 98 -0.74 -6.99 16.77
N LYS A 99 -0.65 -7.13 18.10
CA LYS A 99 -0.26 -6.05 18.99
C LYS A 99 1.13 -5.52 18.64
N PHE A 100 2.09 -6.41 18.38
CA PHE A 100 3.44 -6.04 17.96
C PHE A 100 3.43 -5.13 16.72
N PHE A 101 2.74 -5.52 15.64
CA PHE A 101 2.71 -4.71 14.40
C PHE A 101 1.84 -3.45 14.48
N ASN A 102 0.97 -3.33 15.48
CA ASN A 102 0.20 -2.12 15.72
C ASN A 102 0.98 -1.05 16.48
N MET A 103 2.10 -1.40 17.12
CA MET A 103 2.99 -0.44 17.79
C MET A 103 3.65 0.50 16.77
N LYS A 104 3.76 1.78 17.12
CA LYS A 104 4.28 2.82 16.23
C LYS A 104 5.71 2.53 15.78
N GLU A 105 6.53 1.99 16.67
CA GLU A 105 7.95 1.67 16.40
C GLU A 105 8.09 0.51 15.39
N ASN A 106 7.05 -0.31 15.25
CA ASN A 106 7.03 -1.50 14.41
C ASN A 106 6.33 -1.28 13.06
N CYS A 107 5.77 -0.10 12.81
CA CYS A 107 5.22 0.28 11.50
C CYS A 107 6.28 0.26 10.38
N ARG A 108 7.57 0.31 10.74
CA ARG A 108 8.70 0.21 9.81
C ARG A 108 8.85 -1.14 9.12
N TYR A 109 8.22 -2.20 9.65
CA TYR A 109 8.40 -3.54 9.09
C TYR A 109 7.65 -3.70 7.77
N TYR A 110 8.37 -4.17 6.76
CA TYR A 110 7.88 -4.37 5.41
C TYR A 110 7.74 -5.86 5.11
N CYS A 111 6.64 -6.21 4.46
CA CYS A 111 6.25 -7.57 4.17
C CYS A 111 6.04 -7.78 2.68
N ARG A 112 6.44 -8.95 2.18
CA ARG A 112 6.22 -9.38 0.80
C ARG A 112 5.67 -10.80 0.78
N SER A 113 4.82 -11.10 -0.18
CA SER A 113 4.34 -12.44 -0.43
C SER A 113 5.47 -13.34 -0.95
N LYS A 114 5.60 -14.53 -0.38
CA LYS A 114 6.54 -15.57 -0.80
C LYS A 114 6.17 -16.18 -2.15
N VAL A 115 4.91 -16.08 -2.57
CA VAL A 115 4.41 -16.64 -3.83
C VAL A 115 4.88 -15.81 -5.01
N PHE A 116 4.92 -14.48 -4.86
CA PHE A 116 5.40 -13.54 -5.86
C PHE A 116 6.91 -13.30 -5.77
N LYS A 117 7.69 -14.30 -5.32
CA LYS A 117 9.15 -14.23 -5.45
C LYS A 117 9.46 -14.03 -6.92
N ARG A 118 10.07 -12.88 -7.22
CA ARG A 118 10.41 -12.38 -8.56
C ARG A 118 10.68 -13.54 -9.50
N ILE A 119 9.97 -13.57 -10.63
CA ILE A 119 10.52 -14.21 -11.82
C ILE A 119 11.86 -13.52 -12.04
N ASP A 120 12.95 -14.25 -11.81
CA ASP A 120 14.27 -13.76 -12.15
C ASP A 120 14.27 -13.60 -13.67
N TYR A 121 14.33 -12.35 -14.16
CA TYR A 121 14.36 -12.06 -15.60
C TYR A 121 15.53 -12.77 -16.32
N VAL A 122 16.50 -13.29 -15.56
CA VAL A 122 17.60 -14.15 -16.02
C VAL A 122 17.10 -15.44 -16.68
N LEU A 123 15.89 -15.93 -16.33
CA LEU A 123 15.32 -17.15 -16.93
C LEU A 123 14.50 -16.91 -18.21
N LEU A 124 14.36 -15.66 -18.65
CA LEU A 124 13.61 -15.30 -19.88
C LEU A 124 14.52 -15.02 -21.08
N ILE A 125 15.84 -15.21 -20.94
CA ILE A 125 16.79 -15.16 -22.06
C ILE A 125 17.21 -16.60 -22.36
N ASN A 126 16.43 -17.30 -23.17
CA ASN A 126 16.88 -18.52 -23.86
C ASN A 126 16.26 -18.57 -25.25
#